data_AF-A0A963EG88-F1
#
_entry.id   AF-A0A963EG88-F1
#
_cell.length_a   1.000
_cell.length_b   1.000
_cell.length_c   1.000
_cell.angle_alpha   90.00
_cell.angle_beta   90.00
_cell.angle_gamma   90.00
#
_symmetry.space_group_name_H-M   'P 1'
#
loop_
_entity.id
_entity.type
_entity.pdbx_description
1 polymer ?
#
loop_
_entity_poly.entity_id
_entity_poly.type
_entity_poly.pdbx_seq_one_letter_code
_entity_poly.pdbx_strand_id
1 'polypeptide(L)'
;YHLVREHFAFMQEIVRDEGGTIVKTIGDAVMAAFIEPASAVRAAIVMQRRLVARPPGERLRLKLGLHEGPCIAVTLNDRLDYFGTTVNMAARLQS
;
A
#
# COMPACT_ATOMS: atom_id res chain seq x y z
N TYR A 1 0.34 15.60 12.99
CA TYR A 1 1.36 15.27 11.95
C TYR A 1 2.24 14.07 12.27
N HIS A 2 2.63 13.83 13.53
CA HIS A 2 3.48 12.67 13.90
C HIS A 2 2.85 11.31 13.57
N LEU A 3 1.58 11.12 13.95
CA LEU A 3 0.84 9.85 13.78
C LEU A 3 0.76 9.38 12.32
N VAL A 4 0.57 10.32 11.38
CA VAL A 4 0.51 10.02 9.93
C VAL A 4 1.88 9.59 9.40
N ARG A 5 2.97 10.23 9.83
CA ARG A 5 4.33 9.85 9.41
C ARG A 5 4.73 8.47 9.93
N GLU A 6 4.41 8.19 11.19
CA GLU A 6 4.61 6.87 11.79
C GLU A 6 3.80 5.80 11.04
N HIS A 7 2.57 6.14 10.65
CA HIS A 7 1.71 5.28 9.85
C HIS A 7 2.35 4.92 8.49
N PHE A 8 2.84 5.93 7.77
CA PHE A 8 3.58 5.70 6.52
C PHE A 8 4.84 4.86 6.73
N ALA A 9 5.58 5.07 7.82
CA ALA A 9 6.82 4.34 8.07
C ALA A 9 6.57 2.84 8.23
N PHE A 10 5.60 2.43 9.06
CA PHE A 10 5.33 1.01 9.27
C PHE A 10 4.69 0.36 8.02
N MET A 11 3.88 1.10 7.24
CA MET A 11 3.34 0.56 6.00
C MET A 11 4.46 0.26 4.99
N GLN A 12 5.45 1.15 4.88
CA GLN A 12 6.61 0.94 4.03
C GLN A 12 7.47 -0.25 4.49
N GLU A 13 7.63 -0.42 5.80
CA GLU A 13 8.30 -1.58 6.41
C GLU A 13 7.59 -2.88 6.03
N ILE A 14 6.28 -3.00 6.29
CA ILE A 14 5.52 -4.21 5.99
C ILE A 14 5.51 -4.53 4.49
N VAL A 15 5.35 -3.52 3.63
CA VAL A 15 5.42 -3.72 2.17
C VAL A 15 6.76 -4.35 1.79
N ARG A 16 7.86 -3.84 2.36
CA ARG A 16 9.21 -4.35 2.07
C ARG A 16 9.42 -5.76 2.61
N ASP A 17 8.98 -6.03 3.84
CA ASP A 17 9.13 -7.34 4.49
C ASP A 17 8.38 -8.45 3.75
N GLU A 18 7.26 -8.11 3.11
CA GLU A 18 6.49 -9.03 2.27
C GLU A 18 6.96 -9.04 0.80
N GLY A 19 8.08 -8.38 0.47
CA GLY A 19 8.70 -8.39 -0.86
C GLY A 19 8.04 -7.47 -1.88
N GLY A 20 7.23 -6.51 -1.43
CA GLY A 20 6.62 -5.48 -2.26
C GLY A 20 7.51 -4.24 -2.42
N THR A 21 7.12 -3.38 -3.35
CA THR A 21 7.76 -2.08 -3.58
C THR A 21 6.73 -0.96 -3.48
N ILE A 22 7.12 0.12 -2.82
CA ILE A 22 6.35 1.35 -2.77
C ILE A 22 6.53 2.07 -4.11
N VAL A 23 5.43 2.27 -4.82
CA VAL A 23 5.42 2.98 -6.11
C VAL A 23 5.42 4.47 -5.85
N LYS A 24 4.40 4.95 -5.13
CA LYS A 24 4.19 6.37 -4.84
C LYS A 24 3.17 6.56 -3.73
N THR A 25 3.11 7.78 -3.22
CA THR A 25 2.03 8.23 -2.33
C THR A 25 0.99 9.02 -3.14
N ILE A 26 -0.29 8.83 -2.83
CA ILE A 26 -1.42 9.54 -3.45
C ILE A 26 -2.21 10.21 -2.33
N GLY A 27 -1.94 11.48 -2.05
CA GLY A 27 -2.49 12.17 -0.87
C GLY A 27 -1.98 11.51 0.42
N ASP A 28 -2.90 10.98 1.23
CA ASP A 28 -2.62 10.22 2.44
C ASP A 28 -2.52 8.69 2.22
N ALA A 29 -2.71 8.22 0.98
CA ALA A 29 -2.61 6.81 0.62
C ALA A 29 -1.20 6.42 0.12
N VAL A 30 -0.87 5.14 0.26
CA VAL A 30 0.31 4.51 -0.34
C VAL A 30 -0.13 3.58 -1.45
N MET A 31 0.53 3.67 -2.60
CA MET A 31 0.44 2.66 -3.65
C MET A 31 1.67 1.75 -3.57
N ALA A 32 1.43 0.46 -3.44
CA ALA A 32 2.45 -0.58 -3.45
C ALA A 32 2.18 -1.58 -4.57
N ALA A 33 3.25 -2.17 -5.11
CA ALA A 33 3.20 -3.22 -6.11
C ALA A 33 3.88 -4.48 -5.55
N PHE A 34 3.31 -5.63 -5.90
CA PHE A 34 3.81 -6.95 -5.52
C PHE A 34 3.80 -7.83 -6.77
N ILE A 35 4.81 -8.69 -6.90
CA ILE A 35 4.87 -9.68 -7.97
C ILE A 35 3.87 -10.81 -7.68
N GLU A 36 3.81 -11.25 -6.42
CA GLU A 36 2.91 -12.31 -5.98
C GLU A 36 1.66 -11.75 -5.28
N PRO A 37 0.44 -12.12 -5.72
CA PRO A 37 -0.81 -11.67 -5.07
C PRO A 37 -0.89 -12.06 -3.58
N ALA A 38 -0.36 -13.23 -3.23
CA ALA A 38 -0.32 -13.71 -1.85
C ALA A 38 0.48 -12.78 -0.93
N SER A 39 1.59 -12.22 -1.42
CA SER A 39 2.39 -11.25 -0.66
C SER A 39 1.62 -9.96 -0.37
N ALA A 40 0.86 -9.45 -1.35
CA ALA A 40 0.03 -8.27 -1.15
C ALA A 40 -1.04 -8.51 -0.06
N VAL A 41 -1.67 -9.69 -0.08
CA VAL A 41 -2.67 -10.08 0.94
C VAL A 41 -2.04 -10.22 2.33
N ARG A 42 -0.86 -10.84 2.44
CA ARG A 42 -0.14 -10.93 3.72
C ARG A 42 0.20 -9.56 4.27
N ALA A 43 0.75 -8.67 3.44
CA ALA A 43 1.02 -7.28 3.83
C ALA A 43 -0.23 -6.58 4.37
N ALA A 44 -1.36 -6.70 3.67
CA ALA A 44 -2.64 -6.13 4.10
C ALA A 44 -3.09 -6.67 5.46
N ILE A 45 -2.97 -7.98 5.70
CA ILE A 45 -3.33 -8.61 6.98
C ILE A 45 -2.42 -8.11 8.10
N VAL A 46 -1.11 -8.04 7.88
CA VAL A 46 -0.13 -7.58 8.87
C VAL A 46 -0.39 -6.11 9.23
N MET A 47 -0.68 -5.26 8.23
CA MET A 47 -1.05 -3.85 8.45
C MET A 47 -2.29 -3.73 9.35
N GLN A 48 -3.36 -4.46 9.04
CA GLN A 48 -4.59 -4.41 9.84
C GLN A 48 -4.38 -4.89 11.27
N ARG A 49 -3.64 -6.00 11.45
CA ARG A 49 -3.33 -6.52 12.78
C ARG A 49 -2.55 -5.52 13.63
N ARG A 50 -1.55 -4.85 13.04
CA ARG A 50 -0.74 -3.85 13.75
C ARG A 50 -1.55 -2.62 14.15
N LEU A 51 -2.52 -2.18 13.33
CA LEU A 51 -3.41 -1.08 13.68
C LEU A 51 -4.41 -1.44 14.78
N VAL A 52 -4.97 -2.64 14.74
CA VAL A 52 -5.89 -3.12 15.79
C VAL A 52 -5.19 -3.25 17.14
N ALA A 53 -3.90 -3.59 17.14
CA ALA A 53 -3.08 -3.68 18.35
C ALA A 53 -2.80 -2.32 19.01
N ARG A 54 -3.02 -1.19 18.32
CA ARG A 54 -2.84 0.15 18.92
C ARG A 54 -3.93 0.46 19.96
N PRO A 55 -3.64 1.31 20.97
CA PRO A 55 -4.63 1.79 21.92
C PRO A 55 -5.83 2.45 21.22
N PRO A 56 -7.06 2.33 21.73
CA PRO A 56 -8.26 2.84 21.06
C PRO A 56 -8.19 4.31 20.60
N GLY A 57 -7.51 5.19 21.34
CA GLY A 57 -7.33 6.61 21.00
C GLY A 57 -6.33 6.90 19.87
N GLU A 58 -5.57 5.88 19.42
CA GLU A 58 -4.56 5.99 18.35
C GLU A 58 -4.89 5.10 17.13
N ARG A 59 -6.03 4.42 17.14
CA ARG A 59 -6.45 3.55 16.04
C ARG A 59 -6.85 4.39 14.84
N LEU A 60 -5.96 4.44 13.85
CA LEU A 60 -6.28 4.93 12.52
C LEU A 60 -7.11 3.88 11.78
N ARG A 61 -8.15 4.32 11.07
CA ARG A 61 -8.87 3.47 10.12
C ARG A 61 -8.08 3.42 8.82
N LEU A 62 -7.59 2.24 8.48
CA LEU A 62 -6.93 1.99 7.20
C LEU A 62 -7.90 1.26 6.27
N LYS A 63 -8.11 1.81 5.08
CA LYS A 63 -8.75 1.13 3.96
C LYS A 63 -7.67 0.51 3.08
N LEU A 64 -7.90 -0.72 2.63
CA LEU A 64 -6.96 -1.47 1.78
C LEU A 64 -7.72 -1.95 0.55
N GLY A 65 -7.23 -1.58 -0.62
CA GLY A 65 -7.70 -2.09 -1.92
C GLY A 65 -6.61 -2.94 -2.55
N LEU A 66 -6.95 -4.16 -2.98
CA LEU A 66 -6.04 -5.04 -3.69
C LEU A 66 -6.68 -5.43 -5.02
N HIS A 67 -5.91 -5.39 -6.09
CA HIS A 67 -6.34 -5.86 -7.39
C HIS A 67 -5.16 -6.44 -8.16
N GLU A 68 -5.41 -7.52 -8.88
CA GLU A 68 -4.43 -8.23 -9.69
C GLU A 68 -4.80 -8.13 -11.17
N GLY A 69 -3.81 -7.96 -12.02
CA GLY A 69 -3.96 -7.99 -13.46
C GLY A 69 -2.74 -7.41 -14.18
N PRO A 70 -2.76 -7.42 -15.52
CA PRO A 70 -1.66 -6.88 -16.31
C PRO A 70 -1.53 -5.38 -16.10
N CYS A 71 -0.30 -4.92 -15.89
CA CYS A 71 0.04 -3.50 -15.85
C CYS A 71 1.38 -3.27 -16.56
N ILE A 72 1.60 -2.02 -16.98
CA ILE A 72 2.83 -1.62 -17.66
C ILE A 72 3.67 -0.83 -16.65
N ALA A 73 4.87 -1.34 -16.37
CA ALA A 73 5.88 -0.60 -15.62
C ALA A 73 6.55 0.43 -16.55
N VAL A 74 6.59 1.69 -16.11
CA VAL A 74 7.25 2.79 -16.82
C VAL A 74 8.15 3.55 -15.85
N THR A 75 9.15 4.26 -16.37
CA THR A 75 9.94 5.19 -15.57
C THR A 75 9.56 6.62 -15.95
N LEU A 76 9.09 7.40 -14.98
CA LEU A 76 8.72 8.81 -15.13
C LEU A 76 9.52 9.63 -14.13
N ASN A 77 10.25 10.65 -14.61
CA ASN A 77 11.12 11.49 -13.76
C ASN A 77 12.06 10.66 -12.88
N ASP A 78 12.71 9.65 -13.48
CA ASP A 78 13.62 8.71 -12.81
C ASP A 78 12.99 7.89 -11.66
N ARG A 79 11.66 7.74 -11.68
CA ARG A 79 10.91 6.94 -10.71
C ARG A 79 10.05 5.89 -11.41
N LEU A 80 10.03 4.70 -10.84
CA LEU A 80 9.16 3.61 -11.29
C LEU A 80 7.69 3.98 -11.05
N ASP A 81 6.87 3.84 -12.07
CA ASP A 81 5.42 4.00 -12.00
C ASP A 81 4.72 2.87 -12.78
N TYR A 82 3.44 2.67 -12.52
CA TYR A 82 2.64 1.63 -13.15
C TYR A 82 1.38 2.23 -13.79
N PHE A 83 1.09 1.81 -15.02
CA PHE A 83 -0.09 2.21 -15.78
C PHE A 83 -0.93 1.01 -16.21
N GLY A 84 -2.21 1.27 -16.43
CA GLY A 84 -3.18 0.28 -16.91
C GLY A 84 -4.49 0.31 -16.12
N THR A 85 -5.48 -0.40 -16.63
CA THR A 85 -6.79 -0.55 -15.98
C THR A 85 -6.67 -1.17 -14.59
N THR A 86 -5.75 -2.13 -14.40
CA THR A 86 -5.50 -2.78 -13.11
C THR A 86 -5.10 -1.78 -12.02
N VAL A 87 -4.24 -0.81 -12.32
CA VAL A 87 -3.80 0.22 -11.37
C VAL A 87 -4.97 1.12 -10.96
N ASN A 88 -5.78 1.53 -11.93
CA ASN A 88 -6.97 2.36 -11.68
C ASN A 88 -8.02 1.62 -10.85
N MET A 89 -8.19 0.31 -11.07
CA MET A 89 -9.10 -0.52 -10.29
C MET A 89 -8.63 -0.67 -8.85
N ALA A 90 -7.33 -0.92 -8.60
CA ALA A 90 -6.77 -0.97 -7.25
C ALA A 90 -7.03 0.34 -6.48
N ALA A 91 -6.81 1.50 -7.12
CA ALA A 91 -7.05 2.80 -6.51
C ALA A 91 -8.53 3.06 -6.18
N ARG A 92 -9.46 2.51 -6.96
CA ARG A 92 -10.92 2.62 -6.71
C ARG A 92 -11.40 1.71 -5.58
N LEU A 93 -10.79 0.54 -5.38
CA LEU A 93 -11.22 -0.40 -4.34
C LEU A 93 -10.98 0.12 -2.92
N GLN A 94 -9.99 1.00 -2.72
CA GLN A 94 -9.73 1.62 -1.41
C GLN A 94 -10.62 2.83 -1.10
N SER A 95 -11.49 3.26 -2.02
CA SER A 95 -12.26 4.51 -1.91
C SER A 95 -13.30 4.49 -0.80
#